data_AF-A0A9D2LQ15-F1
#
_entry.id   AF-A0A9D2LQ15-F1
#
_cell.length_a   1.000
_cell.length_b   1.000
_cell.length_c   1.000
_cell.angle_alpha   90.00
_cell.angle_beta   90.00
_cell.angle_gamma   90.00
#
_symmetry.space_group_name_H-M   'P 1'
#
loop_
_entity.id
_entity.type
_entity.pdbx_description
1 polymer ?
#
loop_
_entity_poly.entity_id
_entity_poly.type
_entity_poly.pdbx_seq_one_letter_code
_entity_poly.pdbx_strand_id
1 'polypeptide(L)'
;MKNAWPELKYVAVSRFIGTQVREYRRYFYYAEDEEEFTSEAWRAYLDASYTYHKVEGCCSFPIYASSCIHESLEKMRADRANNFFIENFLSLDFSFEGSNETIGTRYFRKTGDFTNAIALWDFAWRQGKEKYQVLRKLGQGFLDNEIMEEIGLSPEKYYGILEELQQDF
;
A
#
# COMPACT_ATOMS: atom_id res chain seq x y z
N MET A 1 -38.11 11.96 8.69
CA MET A 1 -37.68 11.13 9.84
C MET A 1 -36.66 10.12 9.33
N LYS A 2 -35.40 10.20 9.75
CA LYS A 2 -34.42 9.14 9.46
C LYS A 2 -34.93 7.88 10.15
N ASN A 3 -35.20 6.81 9.41
CA ASN A 3 -35.57 5.51 9.96
C ASN A 3 -34.42 5.03 10.84
N ALA A 4 -34.48 5.36 12.14
CA ALA A 4 -33.58 4.79 13.13
C ALA A 4 -33.75 3.28 13.07
N TRP A 5 -32.64 2.56 12.96
CA TRP A 5 -32.69 1.12 13.02
C TRP A 5 -33.33 0.69 14.35
N PRO A 6 -34.25 -0.28 14.34
CA PRO A 6 -34.75 -0.85 15.59
C PRO A 6 -33.57 -1.34 16.43
N GLU A 7 -33.55 -1.03 17.72
CA GLU A 7 -32.46 -1.38 18.65
C GLU A 7 -32.11 -2.87 18.57
N LEU A 8 -33.12 -3.73 18.49
CA LEU A 8 -32.96 -5.18 18.35
C LEU A 8 -32.22 -5.57 17.06
N LYS A 9 -32.45 -4.85 15.96
CA LYS A 9 -31.77 -5.08 14.68
C LYS A 9 -30.30 -4.68 14.79
N TYR A 10 -30.02 -3.52 15.41
CA TYR A 10 -28.66 -3.08 15.65
C TYR A 10 -27.90 -4.12 16.50
N VAL A 11 -28.43 -4.51 17.65
CA VAL A 11 -27.79 -5.51 18.53
C VAL A 11 -27.55 -6.84 17.83
N ALA A 12 -28.51 -7.33 17.05
CA ALA A 12 -28.36 -8.59 16.32
C ALA A 12 -27.23 -8.51 15.28
N VAL A 13 -27.16 -7.41 14.52
CA VAL A 13 -26.12 -7.22 13.50
C VAL A 13 -24.75 -6.97 14.13
N SER A 14 -24.67 -6.18 15.21
CA SER A 14 -23.44 -5.99 15.98
C SER A 14 -22.87 -7.33 16.47
N ARG A 15 -23.72 -8.23 16.97
CA ARG A 15 -23.30 -9.57 17.39
C ARG A 15 -22.80 -10.41 16.21
N PHE A 16 -23.53 -10.40 15.10
CA PHE A 16 -23.13 -11.11 13.88
C PHE A 16 -21.73 -10.64 13.41
N ILE A 17 -21.54 -9.33 13.26
CA ILE A 17 -20.26 -8.73 12.85
C ILE A 17 -19.15 -9.09 13.84
N GLY A 18 -19.41 -8.96 15.14
CA GLY A 18 -18.44 -9.30 16.19
C GLY A 18 -17.99 -10.77 16.13
N THR A 19 -18.90 -11.69 15.78
CA THR A 19 -18.54 -13.09 15.54
C THR A 19 -17.64 -13.23 14.31
N GLN A 20 -17.98 -12.60 13.18
CA GLN A 20 -17.20 -12.67 11.95
C GLN A 20 -15.78 -12.12 12.13
N VAL A 21 -15.64 -10.96 12.78
CA VAL A 21 -14.33 -10.35 13.07
C VAL A 21 -13.50 -11.25 13.99
N ARG A 22 -14.10 -11.84 15.01
CA ARG A 22 -13.40 -12.74 15.94
C ARG A 22 -12.93 -14.03 15.26
N GLU A 23 -13.78 -14.63 14.44
CA GLU A 23 -13.43 -15.81 13.65
C GLU A 23 -12.28 -15.51 12.69
N TYR A 24 -12.35 -14.38 11.99
CA TYR A 24 -11.27 -13.93 11.13
C TYR A 24 -9.96 -13.76 11.90
N ARG A 25 -9.97 -13.02 13.01
CA ARG A 25 -8.77 -12.77 13.83
C ARG A 25 -8.13 -14.03 14.41
N ARG A 26 -8.88 -15.10 14.66
CA ARG A 26 -8.31 -16.38 15.15
C ARG A 26 -7.24 -16.95 14.23
N TYR A 27 -7.31 -16.67 12.94
CA TYR A 27 -6.34 -17.16 11.97
C TYR A 27 -5.11 -16.25 11.84
N PHE A 28 -5.10 -15.07 12.50
CA PHE A 28 -4.08 -14.04 12.28
C PHE A 28 -3.63 -13.39 13.58
N TYR A 29 -2.40 -13.73 13.99
CA TYR A 29 -1.80 -13.44 15.30
C TYR A 29 -1.52 -11.95 15.60
N TYR A 30 -1.65 -11.05 14.61
CA TYR A 30 -1.25 -9.63 14.70
C TYR A 30 -2.39 -8.63 14.47
N ALA A 31 -3.65 -9.03 14.65
CA ALA A 31 -4.79 -8.13 14.50
C ALA A 31 -4.98 -7.27 15.76
N GLU A 32 -4.14 -6.25 15.96
CA GLU A 32 -4.20 -5.37 17.15
C GLU A 32 -5.38 -4.38 17.10
N ASP A 33 -5.84 -3.95 15.92
CA ASP A 33 -6.94 -2.97 15.78
C ASP A 33 -8.33 -3.60 15.58
N GLU A 34 -8.88 -4.20 16.64
CA GLU A 34 -10.24 -4.79 16.62
C GLU A 34 -11.33 -3.78 16.21
N GLU A 35 -11.18 -2.51 16.60
CA GLU A 35 -12.12 -1.44 16.26
C GLU A 35 -12.15 -1.15 14.75
N GLU A 36 -11.00 -1.21 14.09
CA GLU A 36 -10.90 -0.95 12.66
C GLU A 36 -11.47 -2.11 11.83
N PHE A 37 -11.14 -3.35 12.20
CA PHE A 37 -11.77 -4.54 11.60
C PHE A 37 -13.29 -4.51 11.77
N THR A 38 -13.77 -4.09 12.94
CA THR A 38 -15.20 -3.95 13.21
C THR A 38 -15.83 -2.88 12.33
N SER A 39 -15.17 -1.73 12.17
CA SER A 39 -15.66 -0.63 11.32
C SER A 39 -15.72 -1.03 9.85
N GLU A 40 -14.72 -1.75 9.35
CA GLU A 40 -14.68 -2.22 7.97
C GLU A 40 -15.73 -3.31 7.73
N ALA A 41 -15.90 -4.25 8.67
CA ALA A 41 -16.95 -5.25 8.61
C ALA A 41 -18.36 -4.63 8.61
N TRP A 42 -18.57 -3.52 9.33
CA TRP A 42 -19.82 -2.76 9.26
C TRP A 42 -20.09 -2.18 7.88
N ARG A 43 -19.08 -1.60 7.23
CA ARG A 43 -19.20 -1.07 5.86
C ARG A 43 -19.56 -2.19 4.88
N ALA A 44 -18.84 -3.32 4.95
CA ALA A 44 -19.09 -4.48 4.12
C ALA A 44 -20.49 -5.07 4.34
N TYR A 45 -20.95 -5.17 5.58
CA TYR A 45 -22.31 -5.63 5.90
C TYR A 45 -23.38 -4.71 5.29
N LEU A 46 -23.21 -3.39 5.42
CA LEU A 46 -24.16 -2.42 4.88
C LEU A 46 -24.18 -2.48 3.36
N ASP A 47 -23.03 -2.55 2.71
CA ASP A 47 -22.95 -2.71 1.25
C ASP A 47 -23.59 -4.02 0.78
N ALA A 48 -23.35 -5.12 1.50
CA ALA A 48 -24.03 -6.39 1.25
C ALA A 48 -25.55 -6.26 1.35
N SER A 49 -26.05 -5.50 2.33
CA SER A 49 -27.49 -5.25 2.49
C SER A 49 -28.11 -4.47 1.33
N TYR A 50 -27.33 -3.62 0.66
CA TYR A 50 -27.76 -2.88 -0.53
C TYR A 50 -27.65 -3.70 -1.81
N THR A 51 -26.68 -4.60 -1.90
CA THR A 51 -26.37 -5.35 -3.13
C THR A 51 -26.99 -6.74 -3.19
N TYR A 52 -27.48 -7.29 -2.07
CA TYR A 52 -28.00 -8.66 -2.00
C TYR A 52 -29.09 -8.99 -3.01
N HIS A 53 -29.94 -8.02 -3.38
CA HIS A 53 -30.98 -8.20 -4.40
C HIS A 53 -30.43 -8.70 -5.75
N LYS A 54 -29.15 -8.46 -6.05
CA LYS A 54 -28.49 -8.90 -7.28
C LYS A 54 -28.15 -10.39 -7.29
N VAL A 55 -28.09 -11.02 -6.12
CA VAL A 55 -27.70 -12.43 -5.92
C VAL A 55 -28.80 -13.23 -5.20
N GLU A 56 -29.99 -12.64 -5.10
CA GLU A 56 -31.12 -13.22 -4.38
C GLU A 56 -31.56 -14.53 -5.05
N GLY A 57 -31.47 -15.63 -4.30
CA GLY A 57 -31.74 -16.99 -4.78
C GLY A 57 -30.51 -17.90 -4.84
N CYS A 58 -29.29 -17.37 -4.81
CA CYS A 58 -28.06 -18.17 -4.80
C CYS A 58 -27.68 -18.69 -3.40
N CYS A 59 -27.86 -17.85 -2.38
CA CYS A 59 -27.57 -18.19 -0.98
C CYS A 59 -28.41 -17.31 -0.06
N SER A 60 -28.42 -17.63 1.24
CA SER A 60 -29.10 -16.80 2.24
C SER A 60 -28.26 -15.55 2.56
N PHE A 61 -28.94 -14.46 2.92
CA PHE A 61 -28.28 -13.19 3.25
C PHE A 61 -27.15 -13.30 4.29
N PRO A 62 -27.29 -14.06 5.41
CA PRO A 62 -26.18 -14.18 6.37
C PRO A 62 -24.93 -14.80 5.76
N ILE A 63 -25.08 -15.77 4.85
CA ILE A 63 -23.95 -16.42 4.17
C ILE A 63 -23.29 -15.42 3.22
N TYR A 64 -24.09 -14.69 2.44
CA TYR A 64 -23.58 -13.64 1.55
C TYR A 64 -22.83 -12.55 2.32
N ALA A 65 -23.45 -12.02 3.38
CA ALA A 65 -22.87 -10.97 4.20
C ALA A 65 -21.56 -11.42 4.87
N SER A 66 -21.49 -12.69 5.32
CA SER A 66 -20.26 -13.28 5.85
C SER A 66 -19.14 -13.29 4.81
N SER A 67 -19.43 -13.72 3.57
CA SER A 67 -18.46 -13.69 2.46
C SER A 67 -17.96 -12.28 2.17
N CYS A 68 -18.88 -11.30 2.05
CA CYS A 68 -18.50 -9.90 1.77
C CYS A 68 -17.64 -9.30 2.89
N ILE A 69 -17.97 -9.60 4.16
CA ILE A 69 -17.14 -9.17 5.30
C ILE A 69 -15.75 -9.78 5.18
N HIS A 70 -15.65 -11.10 4.97
CA HIS A 70 -14.37 -11.79 4.86
C HIS A 70 -13.50 -11.21 3.74
N GLU A 71 -14.07 -11.02 2.55
CA GLU A 71 -13.37 -10.43 1.40
C GLU A 71 -12.89 -9.00 1.68
N SER A 72 -13.71 -8.17 2.33
CA SER A 72 -13.29 -6.81 2.68
C SER A 72 -12.13 -6.80 3.68
N LEU A 73 -12.17 -7.69 4.68
CA LEU A 73 -11.08 -7.80 5.66
C LEU A 73 -9.79 -8.35 5.04
N GLU A 74 -9.87 -9.27 4.08
CA GLU A 74 -8.70 -9.75 3.33
C GLU A 74 -8.11 -8.64 2.46
N LYS A 75 -8.96 -7.86 1.78
CA LYS A 75 -8.52 -6.71 0.99
C LYS A 75 -7.82 -5.67 1.87
N MET A 76 -8.43 -5.30 2.99
CA MET A 76 -7.83 -4.38 3.96
C MET A 76 -6.45 -4.86 4.44
N ARG A 77 -6.29 -6.17 4.66
CA ARG A 77 -4.97 -6.74 4.99
C ARG A 77 -4.00 -6.62 3.82
N ALA A 78 -4.41 -7.01 2.61
CA ALA A 78 -3.56 -6.95 1.43
C ALA A 78 -3.06 -5.52 1.18
N ASP A 79 -3.96 -4.55 1.29
CA ASP A 79 -3.64 -3.12 1.16
C ASP A 79 -2.64 -2.68 2.24
N ARG A 80 -2.84 -3.10 3.50
CA ARG A 80 -1.88 -2.84 4.59
C ARG A 80 -0.53 -3.50 4.38
N ALA A 81 -0.50 -4.75 3.95
CA ALA A 81 0.75 -5.46 3.69
C ALA A 81 1.55 -4.77 2.57
N ASN A 82 0.84 -4.30 1.53
CA ASN A 82 1.43 -3.53 0.46
C ASN A 82 1.94 -2.16 0.95
N ASN A 83 1.13 -1.43 1.72
CA ASN A 83 1.53 -0.13 2.28
C ASN A 83 2.70 -0.27 3.25
N PHE A 84 2.69 -1.26 4.14
CA PHE A 84 3.80 -1.55 5.03
C PHE A 84 5.07 -1.91 4.24
N PHE A 85 4.96 -2.70 3.17
CA PHE A 85 6.09 -3.01 2.31
C PHE A 85 6.68 -1.74 1.66
N ILE A 86 5.82 -0.84 1.16
CA ILE A 86 6.21 0.44 0.56
C ILE A 86 6.83 1.37 1.60
N GLU A 87 6.16 1.59 2.73
CA GLU A 87 6.60 2.46 3.83
C GLU A 87 7.88 1.96 4.49
N ASN A 88 8.03 0.64 4.64
CA ASN A 88 9.25 0.05 5.20
C ASN A 88 10.42 0.21 4.23
N PHE A 89 10.24 0.01 2.92
CA PHE A 89 11.31 0.23 1.94
C PHE A 89 11.70 1.72 1.81
N LEU A 90 10.73 2.63 1.93
CA LEU A 90 10.96 4.08 1.89
C LEU A 90 11.29 4.67 3.28
N SER A 91 11.32 3.84 4.31
CA SER A 91 11.67 4.28 5.66
C SER A 91 13.13 4.72 5.69
N LEU A 92 13.37 5.90 6.25
CA LEU A 92 14.72 6.37 6.53
C LEU A 92 15.44 5.48 7.54
N ASP A 93 14.71 4.64 8.29
CA ASP A 93 15.26 3.70 9.26
C ASP A 93 15.49 2.30 8.69
N PHE A 94 15.10 2.05 7.44
CA PHE A 94 15.37 0.77 6.77
C PHE A 94 16.87 0.56 6.60
N SER A 95 17.34 -0.67 6.84
CA SER A 95 18.71 -1.09 6.54
C SER A 95 18.67 -2.29 5.60
N PHE A 96 19.57 -2.32 4.61
CA PHE A 96 19.72 -3.50 3.77
C PHE A 96 20.36 -4.63 4.58
N GLU A 97 19.98 -5.89 4.31
CA GLU A 97 20.59 -7.05 4.97
C GLU A 97 22.12 -7.02 4.87
N GLY A 98 22.79 -7.01 6.03
CA GLY A 98 24.25 -6.94 6.13
C GLY A 98 24.84 -5.52 6.22
N SER A 99 24.02 -4.47 6.23
CA SER A 99 24.47 -3.09 6.48
C SER A 99 24.03 -2.59 7.86
N ASN A 100 24.95 -1.96 8.61
CA ASN A 100 24.64 -1.31 9.90
C ASN A 100 24.14 0.15 9.73
N GLU A 101 24.02 0.63 8.49
CA GLU A 101 23.62 1.99 8.19
C GLU A 101 22.20 2.02 7.61
N THR A 102 21.36 2.92 8.13
CA THR A 102 20.00 3.13 7.62
C THR A 102 20.00 3.91 6.30
N ILE A 103 18.95 3.78 5.49
CA ILE A 103 18.75 4.54 4.25
C ILE A 103 18.87 6.06 4.52
N GLY A 104 18.26 6.53 5.61
CA GLY A 104 18.34 7.91 6.07
C GLY A 104 19.77 8.36 6.29
N THR A 105 20.57 7.57 7.01
CA THR A 105 21.97 7.88 7.30
C THR A 105 22.83 7.88 6.03
N ARG A 106 22.57 6.95 5.11
CA ARG A 106 23.35 6.77 3.87
C ARG A 106 23.09 7.86 2.85
N TYR A 107 21.82 8.23 2.63
CA TYR A 107 21.42 9.17 1.59
C TYR A 107 21.19 10.60 2.08
N PHE A 108 20.90 10.78 3.38
CA PHE A 108 20.57 12.07 3.96
C PHE A 108 21.46 12.37 5.17
N ARG A 109 22.72 12.75 4.90
CA ARG A 109 23.74 13.08 5.93
C ARG A 109 23.41 14.32 6.79
N LYS A 110 22.35 15.06 6.48
CA LYS A 110 21.89 16.26 7.22
C LYS A 110 20.41 16.11 7.51
N THR A 111 19.98 16.30 8.76
CA THR A 111 18.57 16.29 9.19
C THR A 111 17.78 17.49 8.61
N GLY A 112 16.60 17.24 8.04
CA GLY A 112 15.73 18.26 7.41
C GLY A 112 14.39 17.70 6.92
N ASP A 113 13.56 18.52 6.25
CA ASP A 113 12.35 18.05 5.55
C ASP A 113 12.74 17.35 4.25
N PHE A 114 12.54 16.03 4.21
CA PHE A 114 12.92 15.18 3.08
C PHE A 114 11.73 14.81 2.19
N THR A 115 10.53 15.35 2.42
CA THR A 115 9.31 14.96 1.70
C THR A 115 9.49 15.10 0.19
N ASN A 116 10.09 16.19 -0.27
CA ASN A 116 10.40 16.43 -1.68
C ASN A 116 11.46 15.46 -2.22
N ALA A 117 12.45 15.10 -1.40
CA ALA A 117 13.49 14.16 -1.81
C ALA A 117 12.93 12.73 -1.92
N ILE A 118 12.11 12.30 -0.97
CA ILE A 118 11.41 11.01 -0.99
C ILE A 118 10.48 10.93 -2.20
N ALA A 119 9.71 11.98 -2.48
CA ALA A 119 8.86 12.07 -3.67
C ALA A 119 9.68 11.98 -4.97
N LEU A 120 10.85 12.63 -5.03
CA LEU A 120 11.75 12.55 -6.18
C LEU A 120 12.32 11.14 -6.38
N TRP A 121 12.64 10.44 -5.28
CA TRP A 121 13.14 9.08 -5.31
C TRP A 121 12.06 8.05 -5.68
N ASP A 122 10.82 8.24 -5.19
CA ASP A 122 9.66 7.44 -5.59
C ASP A 122 9.35 7.63 -7.08
N PHE A 123 9.36 8.88 -7.58
CA PHE A 123 9.25 9.17 -9.00
C PHE A 123 10.35 8.47 -9.80
N ALA A 124 11.61 8.64 -9.41
CA ALA A 124 12.75 8.04 -10.10
C ALA A 124 12.67 6.50 -10.14
N TRP A 125 12.13 5.87 -9.09
CA TRP A 125 11.96 4.41 -9.04
C TRP A 125 10.88 3.91 -10.00
N ARG A 126 9.76 4.64 -10.09
CA ARG A 126 8.63 4.29 -10.98
C ARG A 126 8.97 4.37 -12.48
N GLN A 127 10.01 5.10 -12.84
CA GLN A 127 10.53 5.21 -14.21
C GLN A 127 11.24 3.94 -14.71
N GLY A 128 11.44 2.93 -13.85
CA GLY A 128 12.04 1.66 -14.21
C GLY A 128 13.55 1.61 -13.99
N LYS A 129 14.08 0.39 -13.94
CA LYS A 129 15.43 0.09 -13.42
C LYS A 129 16.57 0.84 -14.14
N GLU A 130 16.51 0.93 -15.48
CA GLU A 130 17.55 1.60 -16.27
C GLU A 130 17.53 3.13 -16.05
N LYS A 131 16.34 3.76 -16.14
CA LYS A 131 16.15 5.20 -15.89
C LYS A 131 16.55 5.60 -14.46
N TYR A 132 16.16 4.78 -13.48
CA TYR A 132 16.52 4.96 -12.08
C TYR A 132 18.04 4.98 -11.85
N GLN A 133 18.79 4.08 -12.50
CA GLN A 133 20.25 4.02 -12.36
C GLN A 133 20.93 5.27 -12.91
N VAL A 134 20.46 5.77 -14.06
CA VAL A 134 20.95 7.03 -14.66
C VAL A 134 20.66 8.22 -13.73
N LEU A 135 19.41 8.39 -13.29
CA LEU A 135 19.02 9.47 -12.36
C LEU A 135 19.82 9.44 -11.05
N ARG A 136 20.05 8.25 -10.50
CA ARG A 136 20.82 8.08 -9.27
C ARG A 136 22.27 8.53 -9.43
N LYS A 137 22.89 8.25 -10.57
CA LYS A 137 24.27 8.63 -10.87
C LYS A 137 24.40 10.14 -11.16
N LEU A 138 23.44 10.72 -11.86
CA LEU A 138 23.33 12.17 -12.03
C LEU A 138 23.18 12.89 -10.70
N GLY A 139 22.32 12.38 -9.80
CA GLY A 139 22.15 12.91 -8.44
C GLY A 139 23.40 12.79 -7.56
N GLN A 140 24.33 11.90 -7.91
CA GLN A 140 25.64 11.76 -7.26
C GLN A 140 26.73 12.65 -7.88
N GLY A 141 26.43 13.34 -8.98
CA GLY A 141 27.35 14.27 -9.65
C GLY A 141 28.37 13.62 -10.59
N PHE A 142 28.13 12.39 -11.04
CA PHE A 142 28.98 11.73 -12.05
C PHE A 142 28.86 12.41 -13.42
N LEU A 143 29.92 12.36 -14.21
CA LEU A 143 29.91 12.88 -15.58
C LEU A 143 29.25 11.89 -16.55
N ASP A 144 28.59 12.39 -17.60
CA ASP A 144 27.84 11.56 -18.57
C ASP A 144 28.65 10.39 -19.12
N ASN A 145 29.94 10.60 -19.43
CA ASN A 145 30.85 9.57 -19.92
C ASN A 145 31.13 8.47 -18.88
N GLU A 146 31.28 8.84 -17.61
CA GLU A 146 31.48 7.89 -16.52
C GLU A 146 30.22 7.07 -16.26
N ILE A 147 29.04 7.70 -16.39
CA ILE A 147 27.74 7.03 -16.25
C ILE A 147 27.52 6.02 -17.38
N MET A 148 27.84 6.41 -18.63
CA MET A 148 27.74 5.53 -19.79
C MET A 148 28.66 4.30 -19.66
N GLU A 149 29.90 4.49 -19.21
CA GLU A 149 30.86 3.40 -19.00
C GLU A 149 30.45 2.47 -17.85
N GLU A 150 29.97 3.00 -16.73
CA GLU A 150 29.63 2.20 -15.55
C GLU A 150 28.32 1.41 -15.71
N ILE A 151 27.33 1.99 -16.40
CA ILE A 151 26.03 1.33 -16.67
C ILE A 151 26.11 0.46 -17.94
N GLY A 152 27.10 0.69 -18.81
CA GLY A 152 27.26 -0.03 -20.08
C GLY A 152 26.23 0.40 -21.12
N LEU A 153 25.91 1.69 -21.17
CA LEU A 153 24.96 2.26 -22.12
C LEU A 153 25.67 2.81 -23.35
N SER A 154 25.07 2.62 -24.54
CA SER A 154 25.48 3.36 -25.73
C SER A 154 25.07 4.83 -25.60
N PRO A 155 25.79 5.76 -26.25
CA PRO A 155 25.42 7.18 -26.23
C PRO A 155 24.00 7.44 -26.71
N GLU A 156 23.56 6.75 -27.76
CA GLU A 156 22.19 6.85 -28.31
C GLU A 156 21.14 6.47 -27.26
N LYS A 157 21.38 5.38 -26.50
CA LYS A 157 20.46 4.91 -25.47
C LYS A 157 20.49 5.82 -24.23
N TYR A 158 21.66 6.31 -23.84
CA TYR A 158 21.81 7.23 -22.71
C TYR A 158 21.10 8.56 -22.95
N TYR A 159 21.35 9.21 -24.09
CA TYR A 159 20.71 10.49 -24.42
C TYR A 159 19.21 10.32 -24.72
N GLY A 160 18.78 9.18 -25.28
CA GLY A 160 17.35 8.86 -25.40
C GLY A 160 16.66 8.73 -24.03
N ILE A 161 17.31 8.09 -23.05
CA ILE A 161 16.81 8.02 -21.67
C ILE A 161 16.69 9.42 -21.05
N LEU A 162 17.66 10.31 -21.30
CA LEU A 162 17.60 11.70 -20.81
C LEU A 162 16.44 12.48 -21.43
N GLU A 163 16.18 12.30 -22.72
CA GLU A 163 15.06 12.94 -23.41
C GLU A 163 13.71 12.45 -22.86
N GLU A 164 13.54 11.14 -22.69
CA GLU A 164 12.33 10.58 -22.06
C GLU A 164 12.14 11.10 -20.63
N LEU A 165 13.21 11.14 -19.83
CA LEU A 165 13.16 11.66 -18.46
C LEU A 165 12.79 13.16 -18.40
N GLN A 166 13.16 13.95 -19.41
CA GLN A 166 12.76 15.35 -19.51
C GLN A 166 11.29 15.53 -19.91
N GLN A 167 10.72 14.59 -20.68
CA GLN A 167 9.30 14.62 -21.06
C GLN A 167 8.39 14.10 -19.95
N ASP A 168 8.90 13.22 -19.08
CA ASP A 168 8.17 12.62 -17.97
C ASP A 168 8.06 13.54 -16.73
N PHE A 169 8.79 14.67 -16.71
CA PHE A 169 8.80 15.70 -15.64
C PHE A 169 7.83 16.85 -15.92
#